data_AF-A0ABC8CJU8-F1
#
_entry.id   AF-A0ABC8CJU8-F1
#
_cell.length_a   1.000
_cell.length_b   1.000
_cell.length_c   1.000
_cell.angle_alpha   90.00
_cell.angle_beta   90.00
_cell.angle_gamma   90.00
#
_symmetry.space_group_name_H-M   'P 1'
#
loop_
_entity.id
_entity.type
_entity.pdbx_description
1 polymer ?
#
loop_
_entity_poly.entity_id
_entity_poly.type
_entity_poly.pdbx_seq_one_letter_code
_entity_poly.pdbx_strand_id
1 'polypeptide(L)'
;MVRVELDTDAIFQQVMNTNAVHAKVHNRAAKISTKIRRDLNKAGIDAGVEVKEYAHANGRFGLNIVGHVDDKDARRAGRIARRAGRSVRR
;
A
#
# COMPACT_ATOMS: atom_id res chain seq x y z
N MET A 1 -21.78 -11.99 37.83
CA MET A 1 -21.16 -11.00 36.93
C MET A 1 -20.32 -11.78 35.92
N VAL A 2 -20.77 -11.89 34.67
CA VAL A 2 -20.05 -12.66 33.65
C VAL A 2 -18.80 -11.86 33.24
N ARG A 3 -17.61 -12.40 33.54
CA ARG A 3 -16.35 -11.84 33.02
C ARG A 3 -16.26 -12.24 31.55
N VAL A 4 -16.37 -11.26 30.66
CA VAL A 4 -16.02 -11.43 29.25
C VAL A 4 -14.52 -11.15 29.16
N GLU A 5 -13.73 -12.20 28.96
CA GLU A 5 -12.32 -12.06 28.58
C GLU A 5 -12.29 -11.64 27.11
N LEU A 6 -12.09 -10.34 26.89
CA LEU A 6 -11.92 -9.79 25.54
C LEU A 6 -10.46 -9.99 25.13
N ASP A 7 -10.24 -10.97 24.24
CA ASP A 7 -8.97 -11.06 23.51
C ASP A 7 -8.92 -9.94 22.46
N THR A 8 -8.21 -8.88 22.82
CA THR A 8 -8.06 -7.69 21.98
C THR A 8 -7.35 -7.98 20.67
N ASP A 9 -6.47 -8.98 20.63
CA ASP A 9 -5.70 -9.34 19.44
C ASP A 9 -6.57 -10.13 18.46
N ALA A 10 -7.39 -11.05 18.96
CA ALA A 10 -8.38 -11.75 18.16
C ALA A 10 -9.40 -10.78 17.52
N ILE A 11 -9.90 -9.82 18.30
CA ILE A 11 -10.80 -8.77 17.80
C ILE A 11 -10.11 -7.92 16.74
N PHE A 12 -8.84 -7.56 16.95
CA PHE A 12 -8.07 -6.78 16.00
C PHE A 12 -7.90 -7.52 14.66
N GLN A 13 -7.53 -8.80 14.69
CA GLN A 13 -7.43 -9.63 13.50
C GLN A 13 -8.78 -9.76 12.77
N GLN A 14 -9.87 -9.92 13.53
CA GLN A 14 -11.22 -9.99 12.97
C GLN A 14 -11.61 -8.70 12.24
N VAL A 15 -11.29 -7.54 12.82
CA VAL A 15 -11.54 -6.23 12.18
C VAL A 15 -10.66 -6.06 10.94
N MET A 16 -9.39 -6.44 11.00
CA MET A 16 -8.46 -6.33 9.87
C MET A 16 -8.90 -7.17 8.67
N ASN A 17 -9.47 -8.35 8.92
CA ASN A 17 -9.99 -9.25 7.88
C ASN A 17 -11.35 -8.82 7.28
N THR A 18 -11.91 -7.69 7.69
CA THR A 18 -13.18 -7.22 7.12
C THR A 18 -12.98 -6.67 5.69
N ASN A 19 -13.95 -6.97 4.82
CA ASN A 19 -13.98 -6.46 3.44
C ASN A 19 -13.89 -4.92 3.38
N ALA A 20 -14.44 -4.21 4.38
CA ALA A 20 -14.39 -2.76 4.45
C ALA A 20 -12.96 -2.23 4.63
N VAL A 21 -12.17 -2.86 5.51
CA VAL A 21 -10.75 -2.51 5.71
C VAL A 21 -9.95 -2.83 4.46
N HIS A 22 -10.11 -4.03 3.90
CA HIS A 22 -9.42 -4.44 2.68
C HIS A 22 -9.72 -3.49 1.52
N ALA A 23 -11.00 -3.20 1.25
CA ALA A 23 -11.41 -2.29 0.18
C ALA A 23 -10.81 -0.90 0.34
N LYS A 24 -10.75 -0.36 1.57
CA LYS A 24 -10.16 0.95 1.84
C LYS A 24 -8.66 0.98 1.56
N VAL A 25 -7.94 -0.08 1.95
CA VAL A 25 -6.49 -0.21 1.71
C VAL A 25 -6.21 -0.42 0.22
N HIS A 26 -7.00 -1.25 -0.49
CA HIS A 26 -6.92 -1.42 -1.95
C HIS A 26 -7.19 -0.12 -2.71
N ASN A 27 -8.26 0.61 -2.37
CA ASN A 27 -8.57 1.90 -2.98
C ASN A 27 -7.43 2.90 -2.81
N ARG A 28 -6.78 2.89 -1.65
CA ARG A 28 -5.64 3.76 -1.39
C ARG A 28 -4.42 3.34 -2.21
N ALA A 29 -4.12 2.06 -2.27
CA ALA A 29 -3.03 1.53 -3.09
C ALA A 29 -3.25 1.84 -4.58
N ALA A 30 -4.48 1.70 -5.08
CA ALA A 30 -4.85 2.03 -6.46
C ALA A 30 -4.65 3.52 -6.79
N LYS A 31 -5.01 4.42 -5.87
CA LYS A 31 -4.77 5.87 -6.04
C LYS A 31 -3.28 6.20 -6.10
N ILE A 32 -2.48 5.59 -5.20
CA ILE A 32 -1.04 5.80 -5.18
C ILE A 32 -0.39 5.23 -6.46
N SER A 33 -0.72 4.00 -6.86
CA SER A 33 -0.16 3.36 -8.05
C SER A 33 -0.50 4.15 -9.32
N THR A 34 -1.73 4.64 -9.45
CA THR A 34 -2.16 5.49 -10.57
C THR A 34 -1.34 6.78 -10.62
N LYS A 35 -1.11 7.42 -9.47
CA LYS A 35 -0.30 8.63 -9.40
C LYS A 35 1.16 8.36 -9.77
N ILE A 36 1.73 7.26 -9.26
CA ILE A 36 3.10 6.84 -9.58
C ILE A 36 3.26 6.65 -11.09
N ARG A 37 2.37 5.86 -11.72
CA ARG A 37 2.39 5.63 -13.18
C ARG A 37 2.33 6.96 -13.94
N ARG A 38 1.44 7.86 -13.55
CA ARG A 38 1.31 9.18 -14.19
C ARG A 38 2.59 10.01 -14.06
N ASP A 39 3.19 10.04 -12.88
CA ASP A 39 4.38 10.86 -12.63
C ASP A 39 5.65 10.26 -13.28
N LEU A 40 5.74 8.92 -13.40
CA LEU A 40 6.79 8.23 -14.14
C LEU A 40 6.69 8.48 -15.65
N ASN A 41 5.49 8.36 -16.21
CA ASN A 41 5.26 8.66 -17.63
C ASN A 41 5.61 10.12 -17.97
N LYS A 42 5.24 11.07 -17.11
CA LYS A 42 5.64 12.48 -17.25
C LYS A 42 7.15 12.70 -17.20
N ALA A 43 7.87 11.84 -16.49
CA ALA A 43 9.32 11.89 -16.39
C ALA A 43 10.05 11.18 -17.55
N GLY A 44 9.31 10.52 -18.45
CA GLY A 44 9.84 9.71 -19.55
C GLY A 44 10.47 8.40 -19.08
N ILE A 45 10.07 7.88 -17.92
CA ILE A 45 10.61 6.63 -17.36
C ILE A 45 9.65 5.50 -17.69
N ASP A 46 10.13 4.52 -18.44
CA ASP A 46 9.39 3.27 -18.66
C ASP A 46 9.45 2.42 -17.39
N ALA A 47 8.28 2.04 -16.87
CA ALA A 47 8.15 1.44 -15.56
C ALA A 47 6.92 0.54 -15.43
N GLY A 48 7.15 -0.71 -15.01
CA GLY A 48 6.10 -1.56 -14.49
C GLY A 48 5.73 -1.14 -13.06
N VAL A 49 4.44 -1.02 -12.74
CA VAL A 49 3.98 -0.72 -11.36
C VAL A 49 2.91 -1.72 -10.95
N GLU A 50 3.20 -2.50 -9.91
CA GLU A 50 2.35 -3.56 -9.38
C GLU A 50 1.95 -3.27 -7.93
N VAL A 51 0.78 -3.77 -7.52
CA VAL A 51 0.34 -3.77 -6.12
C VAL A 51 0.45 -5.19 -5.61
N LYS A 52 1.18 -5.40 -4.52
CA LYS A 52 1.39 -6.71 -3.89
C LYS A 52 0.91 -6.68 -2.46
N GLU A 53 0.27 -7.74 -2.01
CA GLU A 53 -0.08 -7.87 -0.61
C GLU A 53 1.17 -7.97 0.26
N TYR A 54 1.10 -7.36 1.43
CA TYR A 54 2.16 -7.39 2.42
C TYR A 54 1.61 -7.96 3.72
N ALA A 55 2.10 -9.16 4.04
CA ALA A 55 1.79 -9.81 5.30
C ALA A 55 2.57 -9.14 6.43
N HIS A 56 1.85 -8.46 7.32
CA HIS A 56 2.44 -7.96 8.56
C HIS A 56 2.44 -9.06 9.62
N ALA A 57 3.54 -9.19 10.38
CA ALA A 57 3.65 -10.13 11.49
C ALA A 57 2.61 -9.89 12.62
N ASN A 58 2.01 -8.71 12.68
CA ASN A 58 1.01 -8.33 13.68
C ASN A 58 -0.45 -8.45 13.20
N GLY A 59 -0.70 -9.17 12.09
CA GLY A 59 -2.05 -9.39 11.56
C GLY A 59 -2.68 -8.18 10.87
N ARG A 60 -1.93 -7.11 10.61
CA ARG A 60 -2.41 -5.98 9.80
C ARG A 60 -2.50 -6.35 8.33
N PHE A 61 -3.57 -5.88 7.69
CA PHE A 61 -3.66 -5.89 6.23
C PHE A 61 -2.85 -4.72 5.64
N GLY A 62 -1.93 -5.05 4.73
CA GLY A 62 -1.05 -4.07 4.08
C GLY A 62 -0.87 -4.39 2.61
N LEU A 63 -0.61 -3.35 1.81
CA LEU A 63 -0.29 -3.46 0.39
C LEU A 63 1.00 -2.68 0.11
N ASN A 64 1.91 -3.33 -0.61
CA ASN A 64 3.09 -2.72 -1.20
C ASN A 64 2.83 -2.32 -2.65
N ILE A 65 3.49 -1.25 -3.08
CA ILE A 65 3.50 -0.84 -4.48
C ILE A 65 4.93 -1.01 -4.97
N VAL A 66 5.11 -1.93 -5.91
CA VAL A 66 6.42 -2.34 -6.42
C VAL A 66 6.59 -1.75 -7.81
N GLY A 67 7.73 -1.08 -8.04
CA GLY A 67 8.12 -0.54 -9.33
C GLY A 67 9.24 -1.36 -9.95
N HIS A 68 9.09 -1.73 -11.21
CA HIS A 68 10.11 -2.37 -12.04
C HIS A 68 10.61 -1.34 -13.05
N VAL A 69 11.87 -0.94 -12.92
CA VAL A 69 12.52 0.10 -13.73
C VAL A 69 13.97 -0.28 -13.98
N ASP A 70 14.55 0.26 -15.05
CA ASP A 70 15.99 0.15 -15.31
C ASP A 70 16.82 0.78 -14.17
N ASP A 71 18.00 0.21 -13.90
CA ASP A 71 18.90 0.67 -12.84
C ASP A 71 19.31 2.15 -12.98
N LYS A 72 19.45 2.61 -14.23
CA LYS A 72 19.76 4.02 -14.56
C LYS A 72 18.70 4.98 -14.03
N ASP A 73 17.44 4.54 -13.97
CA ASP A 73 16.29 5.34 -13.57
C ASP A 73 15.81 5.05 -12.14
N ALA A 74 16.29 3.97 -11.51
CA ALA A 74 15.87 3.50 -10.19
C ALA A 74 15.88 4.59 -9.11
N ARG A 75 16.93 5.42 -9.04
CA ARG A 75 16.98 6.54 -8.08
C ARG A 75 15.90 7.58 -8.33
N ARG A 76 15.68 7.96 -9.60
CA ARG A 76 14.71 8.99 -9.99
C ARG A 76 13.29 8.49 -9.79
N ALA A 77 13.00 7.27 -10.25
CA ALA A 77 11.74 6.57 -10.04
C ALA A 77 11.41 6.42 -8.55
N GLY A 78 12.39 6.02 -7.74
CA GLY A 78 12.23 5.91 -6.29
C GLY A 78 11.91 7.23 -5.60
N ARG A 79 12.42 8.36 -6.08
CA ARG A 79 12.04 9.70 -5.55
C ARG A 79 10.59 10.05 -5.91
N ILE A 80 10.17 9.77 -7.13
CA ILE A 80 8.80 9.98 -7.61
C ILE A 80 7.82 9.14 -6.78
N ALA A 81 8.11 7.83 -6.61
CA ALA A 81 7.29 6.92 -5.83
C ALA A 81 7.10 7.40 -4.37
N ARG A 82 8.18 7.80 -3.70
CA ARG A 82 8.12 8.35 -2.35
C ARG A 82 7.28 9.63 -2.25
N ARG A 83 7.39 10.53 -3.24
CA ARG A 83 6.59 11.76 -3.29
C ARG A 83 5.11 11.45 -3.49
N ALA A 84 4.79 10.55 -4.42
CA ALA A 84 3.42 10.12 -4.69
C ALA A 84 2.78 9.46 -3.46
N GLY A 85 3.49 8.55 -2.79
CA GLY A 85 3.02 7.89 -1.57
C GLY A 85 2.69 8.87 -0.43
N ARG A 86 3.47 9.95 -0.27
CA ARG A 86 3.17 10.99 0.73
C ARG A 86 1.94 11.84 0.37
N SER A 87 1.68 12.07 -0.92
CA SER A 87 0.60 12.94 -1.36
C SER A 87 -0.80 12.36 -1.13
N VAL A 88 -0.94 11.04 -1.10
CA VAL A 88 -2.22 10.34 -0.83
C VAL A 88 -2.34 9.99 0.66
N ARG A 89 -1.41 10.45 1.51
CA ARG A 89 -1.45 10.20 2.96
C ARG A 89 -2.48 11.09 3.69
N ARG A 90 -2.72 12.29 3.15
CA ARG A 90 -3.78 13.20 3.59
C ARG A 90 -5.11 12.80 2.97
#